data_AF-A0A1I5VRV2-F1
#
_entry.id   AF-A0A1I5VRV2-F1
#
_cell.length_a   1.000
_cell.length_b   1.000
_cell.length_c   1.000
_cell.angle_alpha   90.00
_cell.angle_beta   90.00
_cell.angle_gamma   90.00
#
_symmetry.space_group_name_H-M   'P 1'
#
loop_
_entity.id
_entity.type
_entity.pdbx_description
1 polymer ?
#
loop_
_entity_poly.entity_id
_entity_poly.type
_entity_poly.pdbx_seq_one_letter_code
_entity_poly.pdbx_strand_id
1 'polypeptide(L)'
;MRRREFLQAAGVVAVGGTVFSANALGKHFDAQPEHVTLAYEPSTLDRYRPELVMPAAAEEKLIGLYGWVARSAERETSVAVYWASYSHQDGWLGNLDSHYGDHEPVYVFFDDEGEVQQVIASIYHWIAGRVPGTEIALVDGTHPQLRVIEPWHQYTAAGQPGEFFDVDDLGTVFDSWLDNGLEASLAPGAVTNPWTMRSRPDWWRRGTVGISINATLVDTMMAVGVGNVGSLSEQ
;
A
#
# COMPACT_ATOMS: atom_id res chain seq x y z
N MET A 1 -2.22 -51.63 -11.81
CA MET A 1 -2.12 -50.18 -12.15
C MET A 1 -3.53 -49.61 -12.31
N ARG A 2 -3.96 -48.70 -11.43
CA ARG A 2 -5.11 -47.80 -11.64
C ARG A 2 -4.82 -46.48 -10.91
N ARG A 3 -4.52 -45.42 -11.67
CA ARG A 3 -4.51 -44.01 -11.26
C ARG A 3 -4.53 -43.19 -12.55
N ARG A 4 -5.64 -42.53 -12.84
CA ARG A 4 -5.76 -41.31 -13.66
C ARG A 4 -7.22 -40.99 -13.92
N GLU A 5 -7.84 -40.31 -12.97
CA GLU A 5 -8.99 -39.44 -13.20
C GLU A 5 -8.79 -38.22 -12.30
N PHE A 6 -8.13 -37.20 -12.83
CA PHE A 6 -8.37 -35.82 -12.41
C PHE A 6 -8.54 -35.03 -13.71
N LEU A 7 -9.82 -34.93 -14.07
CA LEU A 7 -10.31 -34.21 -15.22
C LEU A 7 -10.17 -32.70 -14.98
N GLN A 8 -9.51 -32.07 -15.95
CA GLN A 8 -9.81 -30.76 -16.52
C GLN A 8 -10.94 -29.97 -15.86
N ALA A 9 -10.57 -28.91 -15.15
CA ALA A 9 -11.38 -27.70 -15.05
C ALA A 9 -10.58 -26.54 -15.67
N ALA A 10 -10.58 -26.48 -17.00
CA ALA A 10 -10.14 -25.30 -17.73
C ALA A 10 -11.27 -24.25 -17.64
N GLY A 11 -11.23 -23.43 -16.61
CA GLY A 11 -12.07 -22.25 -16.49
C GLY A 11 -11.58 -21.19 -17.48
N VAL A 12 -12.40 -20.91 -18.50
CA VAL A 12 -12.23 -19.76 -19.39
C VAL A 12 -12.38 -18.50 -18.54
N VAL A 13 -11.26 -17.83 -18.22
CA VAL A 13 -11.27 -16.46 -17.70
C VAL A 13 -11.68 -15.57 -18.85
N ALA A 14 -12.93 -15.10 -18.82
CA ALA A 14 -13.39 -14.08 -19.75
C ALA A 14 -12.56 -12.81 -19.50
N VAL A 15 -11.73 -12.44 -20.47
CA VAL A 15 -11.13 -11.11 -20.59
C VAL A 15 -12.28 -10.15 -20.90
N GLY A 16 -12.95 -9.71 -19.84
CA GLY A 16 -14.06 -8.76 -19.90
C GLY A 16 -13.51 -7.35 -20.07
N GLY A 17 -13.86 -6.72 -21.20
CA GLY A 17 -13.50 -5.35 -21.49
C GLY A 17 -13.92 -4.38 -20.38
N THR A 18 -13.03 -3.45 -20.07
CA THR A 18 -13.23 -2.35 -19.14
C THR A 18 -14.35 -1.44 -19.63
N VAL A 19 -15.54 -1.59 -19.05
CA VAL A 19 -16.57 -0.54 -19.10
C VAL A 19 -16.19 0.49 -18.05
N PHE A 20 -15.47 1.53 -18.45
CA PHE A 20 -15.20 2.71 -17.62
C PHE A 20 -16.53 3.40 -17.31
N SER A 21 -17.09 3.15 -16.13
CA SER A 21 -18.20 3.94 -15.60
C SER A 21 -17.62 5.11 -14.82
N ALA A 22 -17.88 6.34 -15.28
CA ALA A 22 -17.55 7.59 -14.60
C ALA A 22 -18.06 7.67 -13.13
N ASN A 23 -18.99 6.79 -12.73
CA ASN A 23 -19.46 6.62 -11.35
C ASN A 23 -18.45 5.94 -10.40
N ALA A 24 -17.31 5.46 -10.90
CA ALA A 24 -16.31 4.79 -10.08
C ALA A 24 -15.36 5.80 -9.41
N LEU A 25 -14.77 6.74 -10.16
CA LEU A 25 -13.82 7.75 -9.68
C LEU A 25 -14.32 8.58 -8.48
N GLY A 26 -15.60 8.90 -8.45
CA GLY A 26 -16.20 9.64 -7.35
C GLY A 26 -16.03 8.93 -6.01
N LYS A 27 -15.99 7.59 -5.98
CA LYS A 27 -16.13 6.82 -4.73
C LYS A 27 -15.00 7.03 -3.73
N HIS A 28 -13.77 7.29 -4.17
CA HIS A 28 -12.65 7.49 -3.25
C HIS A 28 -12.67 8.89 -2.61
N PHE A 29 -12.99 9.93 -3.38
CA PHE A 29 -13.15 11.28 -2.86
C PHE A 29 -14.49 11.45 -2.12
N ASP A 30 -15.57 10.83 -2.58
CA ASP A 30 -16.86 10.76 -1.88
C ASP A 30 -16.74 10.00 -0.55
N ALA A 31 -15.76 9.10 -0.42
CA ALA A 31 -15.46 8.40 0.84
C ALA A 31 -14.60 9.22 1.81
N GLN A 32 -14.11 10.40 1.41
CA GLN A 32 -13.44 11.34 2.32
C GLN A 32 -14.50 12.00 3.21
N PRO A 33 -14.47 11.79 4.55
CA PRO A 33 -15.38 12.48 5.45
C PRO A 33 -15.12 13.98 5.45
N GLU A 34 -16.16 14.79 5.67
CA GLU A 34 -16.04 16.26 5.71
C GLU A 34 -15.03 16.77 6.77
N HIS A 35 -14.82 16.01 7.86
CA HIS A 35 -13.85 16.36 8.88
C HIS A 35 -12.39 16.04 8.51
N VAL A 36 -12.15 15.34 7.39
CA VAL A 36 -10.80 15.00 6.91
C VAL A 36 -10.38 16.00 5.84
N THR A 37 -9.19 16.57 5.99
CA THR A 37 -8.51 17.35 4.95
C THR A 37 -7.27 16.64 4.46
N LEU A 38 -6.99 16.76 3.17
CA LEU A 38 -5.81 16.21 2.51
C LEU A 38 -5.06 17.37 1.84
N ALA A 39 -3.77 17.52 2.14
CA ALA A 39 -2.96 18.61 1.57
C ALA A 39 -1.52 18.19 1.34
N TYR A 40 -0.92 18.67 0.25
CA TYR A 40 0.51 18.53 0.04
C TYR A 40 1.27 19.54 0.90
N GLU A 41 2.06 19.02 1.84
CA GLU A 41 2.82 19.81 2.80
C GLU A 41 4.28 19.34 2.82
N PRO A 42 5.13 19.86 1.92
CA PRO A 42 6.47 19.34 1.69
C PRO A 42 7.30 19.23 2.98
N SER A 43 7.27 20.24 3.85
CA SER A 43 8.04 20.22 5.10
C SER A 43 7.59 19.15 6.09
N THR A 44 6.28 18.86 6.14
CA THR A 44 5.72 17.82 7.01
C THR A 44 6.04 16.45 6.40
N LEU A 45 5.87 16.30 5.09
CA LEU A 45 6.18 15.07 4.37
C LEU A 45 7.67 14.75 4.44
N ASP A 46 8.53 15.74 4.27
CA ASP A 46 9.96 15.58 4.42
C ASP A 46 10.35 15.15 5.82
N ARG A 47 9.67 15.64 6.87
CA ARG A 47 9.94 15.25 8.26
C ARG A 47 9.57 13.79 8.56
N TYR A 48 8.51 13.26 7.95
CA TYR A 48 8.00 11.92 8.28
C TYR A 48 8.20 10.89 7.16
N ARG A 49 8.90 11.23 6.08
CA ARG A 49 9.11 10.30 4.96
C ARG A 49 9.89 9.07 5.43
N PRO A 50 9.59 7.88 4.89
CA PRO A 50 10.36 6.67 5.20
C PRO A 50 11.80 6.79 4.69
N GLU A 51 12.73 6.19 5.41
CA GLU A 51 14.06 5.85 4.87
C GLU A 51 13.94 4.45 4.26
N LEU A 52 14.23 4.32 2.97
CA LEU A 52 14.00 3.10 2.22
C LEU A 52 15.32 2.41 1.88
N VAL A 53 15.47 1.17 2.36
CA VAL A 53 16.48 0.23 1.88
C VAL A 53 15.91 -0.51 0.69
N MET A 54 16.35 -0.12 -0.51
CA MET A 54 15.91 -0.71 -1.75
C MET A 54 16.98 -1.64 -2.34
N PRO A 55 16.62 -2.84 -2.81
CA PRO A 55 17.48 -3.57 -3.73
C PRO A 55 17.53 -2.83 -5.07
N ALA A 56 18.66 -2.93 -5.78
CA ALA A 56 18.88 -2.25 -7.06
C ALA A 56 17.75 -2.50 -8.08
N ALA A 57 17.21 -3.72 -8.13
CA ALA A 57 16.11 -4.06 -9.03
C ALA A 57 14.79 -3.33 -8.71
N ALA A 58 14.53 -3.00 -7.45
CA ALA A 58 13.38 -2.18 -7.07
C ALA A 58 13.65 -0.70 -7.37
N GLU A 59 14.88 -0.23 -7.10
CA GLU A 59 15.29 1.15 -7.36
C GLU A 59 15.22 1.49 -8.86
N GLU A 60 15.66 0.59 -9.75
CA GLU A 60 15.55 0.75 -11.21
C GLU A 60 14.09 0.89 -11.69
N LYS A 61 13.13 0.38 -10.92
CA LYS A 61 11.70 0.44 -11.24
C LYS A 61 10.99 1.61 -10.59
N LEU A 62 11.59 2.24 -9.58
CA LEU A 62 10.98 3.33 -8.83
C LEU A 62 10.76 4.54 -9.76
N ILE A 63 9.52 5.00 -9.78
CA ILE A 63 9.12 6.24 -10.46
C ILE A 63 9.24 7.42 -9.50
N GLY A 64 8.78 7.25 -8.27
CA GLY A 64 8.84 8.29 -7.24
C GLY A 64 8.09 7.93 -5.98
N LEU A 65 8.30 8.73 -4.94
CA LEU A 65 7.55 8.69 -3.69
C LEU A 65 6.56 9.85 -3.68
N TYR A 66 5.28 9.55 -3.52
CA TYR A 66 4.22 10.56 -3.55
C TYR A 66 3.51 10.62 -2.21
N GLY A 67 3.13 11.81 -1.74
CA GLY A 67 2.39 11.91 -0.49
C GLY A 67 1.50 13.14 -0.33
N TRP A 68 0.67 13.06 0.71
CA TRP A 68 -0.07 14.17 1.28
C TRP A 68 -0.19 13.99 2.80
N VAL A 69 -0.53 15.06 3.50
CA VAL A 69 -0.86 15.03 4.92
C VAL A 69 -2.38 15.00 5.07
N ALA A 70 -2.87 14.01 5.81
CA ALA A 70 -4.25 13.95 6.24
C ALA A 70 -4.40 14.50 7.66
N ARG A 71 -5.32 15.45 7.85
CA ARG A 71 -5.71 15.97 9.17
C ARG A 71 -7.18 15.78 9.45
N SER A 72 -7.54 15.72 10.72
CA SER A 72 -8.93 15.66 11.17
C SER A 72 -9.12 16.36 12.49
N ALA A 73 -10.17 17.17 12.59
CA ALA A 73 -10.56 17.82 13.85
C ALA A 73 -11.15 16.83 14.88
N GLU A 74 -11.45 15.60 14.47
CA GLU A 74 -12.02 14.54 15.32
C GLU A 74 -10.96 13.50 15.77
N ARG A 75 -9.69 13.68 15.41
CA ARG A 75 -8.62 12.70 15.65
C ARG A 75 -7.45 13.36 16.35
N GLU A 76 -6.83 12.63 17.27
CA GLU A 76 -5.64 13.06 18.02
C GLU A 76 -4.33 12.91 17.22
N THR A 77 -4.39 12.32 16.02
CA THR A 77 -3.22 12.13 15.17
C THR A 77 -3.49 12.70 13.79
N SER A 78 -2.46 13.31 13.21
CA SER A 78 -2.35 13.54 11.78
C SER A 78 -1.68 12.33 11.12
N VAL A 79 -1.78 12.22 9.79
CA VAL A 79 -1.17 11.12 9.05
C VAL A 79 -0.39 11.66 7.86
N ALA A 80 0.89 11.34 7.78
CA ALA A 80 1.64 11.48 6.54
C ALA A 80 1.40 10.22 5.70
N VAL A 81 0.74 10.38 4.57
CA VAL A 81 0.37 9.30 3.66
C VAL A 81 1.37 9.31 2.52
N TYR A 82 2.09 8.20 2.35
CA TYR A 82 3.02 8.00 1.25
C TYR A 82 2.60 6.81 0.40
N TRP A 83 2.91 6.89 -0.88
CA TRP A 83 2.79 5.83 -1.86
C TRP A 83 4.04 5.84 -2.73
N ALA A 84 4.85 4.79 -2.64
CA ALA A 84 5.91 4.56 -3.61
C ALA A 84 5.27 4.06 -4.90
N SER A 85 5.63 4.65 -6.04
CA SER A 85 5.19 4.19 -7.35
C SER A 85 6.35 3.54 -8.09
N TYR A 86 6.09 2.37 -8.67
CA TYR A 86 7.01 1.63 -9.51
C TYR A 86 6.40 1.41 -10.89
N SER A 87 7.26 1.29 -11.90
CA SER A 87 6.84 1.07 -13.29
C SER A 87 6.06 -0.23 -13.49
N HIS A 88 6.40 -1.27 -12.72
CA HIS A 88 5.73 -2.57 -12.75
C HIS A 88 6.10 -3.41 -11.53
N GLN A 89 5.26 -4.40 -11.26
CA GLN A 89 5.49 -5.50 -10.34
C GLN A 89 5.79 -6.77 -11.13
N ASP A 90 6.83 -7.50 -10.70
CA ASP A 90 7.03 -8.88 -11.12
C ASP A 90 6.34 -9.83 -10.14
N GLY A 91 5.74 -10.89 -10.66
CA GLY A 91 4.99 -11.85 -9.90
C GLY A 91 5.71 -13.19 -9.77
N TRP A 92 5.44 -13.93 -8.70
CA TRP A 92 5.87 -15.33 -8.55
C TRP A 92 5.12 -16.28 -9.49
N LEU A 93 3.89 -15.93 -9.86
CA LEU A 93 3.00 -16.70 -10.73
C LEU A 93 2.92 -16.10 -12.15
N GLY A 94 3.88 -15.24 -12.51
CA GLY A 94 3.91 -14.54 -13.79
C GLY A 94 2.73 -13.60 -13.94
N ASN A 95 2.03 -13.65 -15.08
CA ASN A 95 0.92 -12.72 -15.39
C ASN A 95 -0.26 -12.73 -14.40
N LEU A 96 -0.32 -13.66 -13.45
CA LEU A 96 -1.36 -13.68 -12.42
C LEU A 96 -1.10 -12.66 -11.29
N ASP A 97 0.15 -12.32 -11.04
CA ASP A 97 0.59 -11.36 -10.01
C ASP A 97 1.65 -10.37 -10.52
N SER A 98 1.97 -10.38 -11.82
CA SER A 98 2.70 -9.32 -12.52
C SER A 98 1.74 -8.30 -13.14
N HIS A 99 2.04 -7.01 -13.01
CA HIS A 99 1.31 -5.95 -13.73
C HIS A 99 2.15 -4.68 -13.90
N TYR A 100 1.77 -3.86 -14.89
CA TYR A 100 2.29 -2.49 -15.03
C TYR A 100 1.62 -1.56 -14.03
N GLY A 101 2.39 -0.59 -13.53
CA GLY A 101 1.96 0.31 -12.47
C GLY A 101 1.84 -0.43 -11.14
N ASP A 102 2.76 -0.17 -10.23
CA ASP A 102 2.74 -0.72 -8.88
C ASP A 102 2.88 0.39 -7.85
N HIS A 103 2.15 0.24 -6.74
CA HIS A 103 1.82 1.33 -5.84
C HIS A 103 1.76 0.81 -4.40
N GLU A 104 2.75 1.18 -3.58
CA GLU A 104 2.95 0.58 -2.26
C GLU A 104 2.84 1.63 -1.13
N PRO A 105 1.79 1.56 -0.29
CA PRO A 105 1.51 2.56 0.74
C PRO A 105 2.37 2.44 2.01
N VAL A 106 2.73 3.60 2.58
CA VAL A 106 3.28 3.77 3.93
C VAL A 106 2.60 4.94 4.61
N TYR A 107 1.97 4.70 5.77
CA TYR A 107 1.28 5.72 6.58
C TYR A 107 2.01 5.90 7.90
N VAL A 108 2.37 7.14 8.20
CA VAL A 108 3.02 7.53 9.46
C VAL A 108 2.05 8.40 10.25
N PHE A 109 1.51 7.86 11.34
CA PHE A 109 0.64 8.58 12.25
C PHE A 109 1.49 9.32 13.26
N PHE A 110 1.26 10.62 13.42
CA PHE A 110 1.97 11.48 14.37
C PHE A 110 0.99 12.36 15.14
N ASP A 111 1.34 12.71 16.37
CA ASP A 111 0.55 13.61 17.23
C ASP A 111 0.92 15.10 17.03
N ASP A 112 0.33 15.98 17.83
CA ASP A 112 0.55 17.42 17.74
C ASP A 112 1.94 17.85 18.24
N GLU A 113 2.56 17.05 19.11
CA GLU A 113 3.96 17.20 19.53
C GLU A 113 4.95 16.77 18.42
N GLY A 114 4.47 15.99 17.46
CA GLY A 114 5.22 15.50 16.31
C GLY A 114 5.97 14.20 16.58
N GLU A 115 5.51 13.43 17.57
CA GLU A 115 5.97 12.08 17.88
C GLU A 115 5.24 11.06 17.01
N VAL A 116 5.97 10.06 16.50
CA VAL A 116 5.38 8.99 15.70
C VAL A 116 4.65 8.02 16.61
N GLN A 117 3.34 7.89 16.40
CA GLN A 117 2.46 7.04 17.19
C GLN A 117 2.34 5.64 16.59
N GLN A 118 2.25 5.54 15.27
CA GLN A 118 2.07 4.26 14.58
C GLN A 118 2.56 4.36 13.14
N VAL A 119 3.15 3.27 12.65
CA VAL A 119 3.46 3.09 11.23
C VAL A 119 2.60 1.96 10.69
N ILE A 120 1.97 2.19 9.54
CA ILE A 120 1.20 1.19 8.80
C ILE A 120 1.75 1.15 7.38
N ALA A 121 2.21 0.00 6.93
CA ALA A 121 2.75 -0.15 5.58
C ALA A 121 2.22 -1.42 4.93
N SER A 122 2.22 -1.46 3.59
CA SER A 122 1.92 -2.68 2.85
C SER A 122 3.00 -3.72 3.10
N ILE A 123 2.66 -4.71 3.92
CA ILE A 123 3.39 -5.97 3.99
C ILE A 123 2.67 -6.93 3.07
N TYR A 124 3.40 -7.83 2.44
CA TYR A 124 2.87 -8.94 1.65
C TYR A 124 1.70 -8.58 0.74
N HIS A 125 1.96 -7.84 -0.34
CA HIS A 125 0.99 -7.56 -1.40
C HIS A 125 -0.30 -6.91 -0.84
N TRP A 126 -0.13 -5.72 -0.23
CA TRP A 126 -1.17 -4.88 0.37
C TRP A 126 -1.89 -5.44 1.61
N ILE A 127 -1.30 -6.40 2.33
CA ILE A 127 -1.70 -6.65 3.72
C ILE A 127 -1.20 -5.51 4.60
N ALA A 128 -2.02 -5.07 5.54
CA ALA A 128 -1.66 -3.97 6.43
C ALA A 128 -0.80 -4.48 7.59
N GLY A 129 0.51 -4.26 7.49
CA GLY A 129 1.42 -4.38 8.62
C GLY A 129 1.29 -3.15 9.51
N ARG A 130 1.37 -3.34 10.83
CA ARG A 130 1.22 -2.27 11.81
C ARG A 130 2.23 -2.44 12.92
N VAL A 131 2.78 -1.34 13.36
CA VAL A 131 3.70 -1.31 14.50
C VAL A 131 3.57 0.03 15.22
N PRO A 132 3.54 0.07 16.56
CA PRO A 132 3.69 1.31 17.32
C PRO A 132 4.98 2.03 16.93
N GLY A 133 5.00 3.37 16.95
CA GLY A 133 6.22 4.12 16.64
C GLY A 133 7.40 3.77 17.55
N THR A 134 7.12 3.33 18.78
CA THR A 134 8.13 2.88 19.76
C THR A 134 8.73 1.51 19.46
N GLU A 135 8.19 0.76 18.50
CA GLU A 135 8.58 -0.62 18.18
C GLU A 135 9.22 -0.76 16.78
N ILE A 136 9.43 0.37 16.09
CA ILE A 136 10.10 0.43 14.79
C ILE A 136 11.31 1.36 14.89
N ALA A 137 12.37 1.03 14.15
CA ALA A 137 13.52 1.92 14.01
C ALA A 137 13.11 3.21 13.30
N LEU A 138 13.35 4.35 13.96
CA LEU A 138 13.11 5.69 13.43
C LEU A 138 14.45 6.45 13.32
N VAL A 139 14.80 6.93 12.13
CA VAL A 139 15.88 7.92 12.00
C VAL A 139 15.36 9.26 12.48
N ASP A 140 16.18 9.94 13.30
CA ASP A 140 15.89 11.25 13.90
C ASP A 140 14.52 11.33 14.62
N GLY A 141 13.98 10.18 15.03
CA GLY A 141 12.71 10.07 15.75
C GLY A 141 11.45 10.14 14.87
N THR A 142 11.56 10.32 13.55
CA THR A 142 10.39 10.55 12.68
C THR A 142 10.35 9.71 11.40
N HIS A 143 11.49 9.19 10.95
CA HIS A 143 11.60 8.48 9.68
C HIS A 143 11.61 6.97 9.86
N PRO A 144 10.54 6.23 9.55
CA PRO A 144 10.56 4.78 9.64
C PRO A 144 11.58 4.17 8.67
N GLN A 145 12.44 3.30 9.20
CA GLN A 145 13.40 2.53 8.40
C GLN A 145 12.76 1.28 7.82
N LEU A 146 12.49 1.30 6.52
CA LEU A 146 11.81 0.21 5.83
C LEU A 146 12.69 -0.36 4.72
N ARG A 147 12.68 -1.69 4.57
CA ARG A 147 13.28 -2.40 3.46
C ARG A 147 12.20 -2.85 2.51
N VAL A 148 12.42 -2.59 1.22
CA VAL A 148 11.58 -3.07 0.13
C VAL A 148 11.93 -4.52 -0.18
N ILE A 149 10.92 -5.39 -0.22
CA ILE A 149 11.04 -6.81 -0.50
C ILE A 149 10.43 -7.09 -1.87
N GLU A 150 11.26 -7.66 -2.75
CA GLU A 150 10.81 -8.20 -4.01
C GLU A 150 9.99 -9.50 -3.85
N PRO A 151 9.08 -9.79 -4.80
CA PRO A 151 8.91 -9.07 -6.07
C PRO A 151 7.75 -8.06 -6.07
N TRP A 152 7.00 -7.97 -4.96
CA TRP A 152 5.81 -7.12 -4.82
C TRP A 152 6.07 -5.78 -4.11
N HIS A 153 7.33 -5.36 -4.03
CA HIS A 153 7.79 -4.12 -3.39
C HIS A 153 7.22 -3.82 -1.98
N GLN A 154 6.74 -4.85 -1.28
CA GLN A 154 6.22 -4.77 0.07
C GLN A 154 7.31 -4.38 1.08
N TYR A 155 6.92 -3.98 2.29
CA TYR A 155 7.86 -3.47 3.29
C TYR A 155 8.13 -4.46 4.43
N THR A 156 9.31 -4.33 5.03
CA THR A 156 9.69 -4.91 6.33
C THR A 156 10.59 -3.92 7.07
N ALA A 157 10.77 -4.04 8.38
CA ALA A 157 11.78 -3.27 9.09
C ALA A 157 13.19 -3.56 8.51
N ALA A 158 13.98 -2.51 8.26
CA ALA A 158 15.29 -2.65 7.64
C ALA A 158 16.42 -2.89 8.65
N GLY A 159 16.37 -2.27 9.83
CA GLY A 159 17.44 -2.31 10.84
C GLY A 159 18.81 -1.80 10.37
N GLN A 160 18.87 -1.18 9.19
CA GLN A 160 20.07 -0.68 8.56
C GLN A 160 19.74 0.60 7.75
N PRO A 161 20.72 1.50 7.55
CA PRO A 161 20.50 2.74 6.79
C PRO A 161 20.09 2.47 5.34
N GLY A 162 19.30 3.39 4.79
CA GLY A 162 18.79 3.38 3.43
C GLY A 162 18.88 4.75 2.79
N GLU A 163 17.95 5.05 1.89
CA GLU A 163 17.91 6.31 1.15
C GLU A 163 16.62 7.06 1.41
N PHE A 164 16.73 8.39 1.36
CA PHE A 164 15.59 9.30 1.37
C PHE A 164 15.27 9.72 -0.05
N PHE A 165 14.02 9.50 -0.46
CA PHE A 165 13.50 9.94 -1.73
C PHE A 165 12.71 11.24 -1.55
N ASP A 166 12.83 12.15 -2.52
CA ASP A 166 12.00 13.36 -2.56
C ASP A 166 10.52 12.96 -2.66
N VAL A 167 9.67 13.69 -1.93
CA VAL A 167 8.22 13.41 -1.88
C VAL A 167 7.49 14.37 -2.80
N ASP A 168 6.87 13.84 -3.85
CA ASP A 168 6.02 14.59 -4.77
C ASP A 168 4.54 14.62 -4.30
N ASP A 169 3.74 15.53 -4.87
CA ASP A 169 2.34 15.70 -4.50
C ASP A 169 1.46 14.54 -5.01
N LEU A 170 0.97 13.71 -4.09
CA LEU A 170 0.05 12.62 -4.40
C LEU A 170 -1.25 13.10 -5.04
N GLY A 171 -1.74 14.29 -4.69
CA GLY A 171 -2.95 14.87 -5.25
C GLY A 171 -2.87 15.14 -6.75
N THR A 172 -1.66 15.22 -7.31
CA THR A 172 -1.46 15.44 -8.76
C THR A 172 -1.53 14.17 -9.60
N VAL A 173 -1.35 13.00 -8.97
CA VAL A 173 -1.25 11.71 -9.68
C VAL A 173 -2.34 10.72 -9.28
N PHE A 174 -2.93 10.85 -8.09
CA PHE A 174 -3.84 9.85 -7.53
C PHE A 174 -5.08 9.61 -8.40
N ASP A 175 -5.69 10.67 -8.93
CA ASP A 175 -6.83 10.56 -9.87
C ASP A 175 -6.46 9.72 -11.09
N SER A 176 -5.27 9.96 -11.65
CA SER A 176 -4.78 9.21 -12.79
C SER A 176 -4.52 7.75 -12.44
N TRP A 177 -4.01 7.44 -11.25
CA TRP A 177 -3.83 6.06 -10.81
C TRP A 177 -5.17 5.34 -10.65
N LEU A 178 -6.16 6.01 -10.05
CA LEU A 178 -7.53 5.50 -9.94
C LEU A 178 -8.11 5.17 -11.32
N ASP A 179 -8.00 6.10 -12.26
CA ASP A 179 -8.40 5.93 -13.67
C ASP A 179 -7.70 4.75 -14.34
N ASN A 180 -6.42 4.52 -14.02
CA ASN A 180 -5.61 3.45 -14.57
C ASN A 180 -5.72 2.12 -13.80
N GLY A 181 -6.87 1.86 -13.20
CA GLY A 181 -7.23 0.54 -12.65
C GLY A 181 -7.13 0.44 -11.14
N LEU A 182 -6.49 1.39 -10.46
CA LEU A 182 -6.41 1.39 -9.00
C LEU A 182 -7.80 1.48 -8.35
N GLU A 183 -8.76 2.17 -8.97
CA GLU A 183 -10.16 2.30 -8.50
C GLU A 183 -10.87 0.94 -8.31
N ALA A 184 -10.58 -0.03 -9.17
CA ALA A 184 -11.19 -1.36 -9.07
C ALA A 184 -10.61 -2.17 -7.91
N SER A 185 -9.33 -1.93 -7.60
CA SER A 185 -8.52 -2.71 -6.66
C SER A 185 -8.49 -2.14 -5.26
N LEU A 186 -8.48 -0.81 -5.12
CA LEU A 186 -8.28 -0.11 -3.86
C LEU A 186 -9.62 0.05 -3.13
N ALA A 187 -9.60 -0.12 -1.81
CA ALA A 187 -10.78 0.12 -1.00
C ALA A 187 -11.07 1.64 -0.90
N PRO A 188 -12.31 2.08 -1.19
CA PRO A 188 -12.70 3.47 -0.98
C PRO A 188 -12.42 3.92 0.46
N GLY A 189 -11.85 5.12 0.61
CA GLY A 189 -11.48 5.68 1.91
C GLY A 189 -10.15 5.15 2.48
N ALA A 190 -9.54 4.09 1.94
CA ALA A 190 -8.27 3.58 2.48
C ALA A 190 -7.13 4.60 2.38
N VAL A 191 -7.18 5.50 1.39
CA VAL A 191 -6.16 6.54 1.12
C VAL A 191 -6.66 7.92 1.53
N THR A 192 -7.93 8.23 1.27
CA THR A 192 -8.55 9.52 1.56
C THR A 192 -9.08 9.66 3.00
N ASN A 193 -9.17 8.55 3.74
CA ASN A 193 -9.45 8.49 5.18
C ASN A 193 -8.50 7.48 5.85
N PRO A 194 -7.21 7.82 6.01
CA PRO A 194 -6.18 6.86 6.37
C PRO A 194 -6.36 6.24 7.76
N TRP A 195 -7.11 6.86 8.67
CA TRP A 195 -7.44 6.26 9.97
C TRP A 195 -8.21 4.93 9.86
N THR A 196 -8.92 4.69 8.75
CA THR A 196 -9.58 3.40 8.48
C THR A 196 -8.58 2.24 8.44
N MET A 197 -7.35 2.50 8.00
CA MET A 197 -6.28 1.51 7.95
C MET A 197 -5.76 1.12 9.33
N ARG A 198 -6.16 1.78 10.42
CA ARG A 198 -5.87 1.28 11.78
C ARG A 198 -6.58 -0.04 12.07
N SER A 199 -7.69 -0.34 11.40
CA SER A 199 -8.46 -1.58 11.60
C SER A 199 -8.66 -2.43 10.34
N ARG A 200 -8.52 -1.84 9.14
CA ARG A 200 -8.69 -2.59 7.87
C ARG A 200 -7.52 -3.53 7.60
N PRO A 201 -7.71 -4.84 7.47
CA PRO A 201 -6.57 -5.78 7.38
C PRO A 201 -5.72 -5.66 6.10
N ASP A 202 -6.21 -4.99 5.06
CA ASP A 202 -5.57 -4.88 3.76
C ASP A 202 -6.01 -3.58 3.05
N TRP A 203 -5.39 -3.21 1.93
CA TRP A 203 -5.86 -2.08 1.07
C TRP A 203 -6.85 -2.52 -0.02
N TRP A 204 -7.11 -3.82 -0.19
CA TRP A 204 -7.95 -4.35 -1.25
C TRP A 204 -9.44 -4.05 -1.10
N ARG A 205 -10.05 -3.59 -2.18
CA ARG A 205 -11.50 -3.47 -2.31
C ARG A 205 -12.14 -4.84 -2.06
N ARG A 206 -13.16 -4.84 -1.21
CA ARG A 206 -14.00 -6.01 -0.93
C ARG A 206 -15.29 -5.87 -1.73
N GLY A 207 -15.72 -6.95 -2.38
CA GLY A 207 -17.00 -7.01 -3.09
C GLY A 207 -18.20 -6.98 -2.15
N THR A 208 -19.41 -7.06 -2.71
CA THR A 208 -20.69 -6.91 -1.98
C THR A 208 -20.88 -7.89 -0.83
N VAL A 209 -20.23 -9.05 -0.89
CA VAL A 209 -20.28 -10.08 0.17
C VAL A 209 -19.11 -9.97 1.17
N GLY A 210 -18.35 -8.88 1.14
CA GLY A 210 -17.21 -8.63 2.04
C GLY A 210 -15.93 -9.38 1.69
N ILE A 211 -15.88 -10.04 0.53
CA ILE A 211 -14.73 -10.83 0.07
C ILE A 211 -13.98 -10.05 -1.01
N SER A 212 -12.65 -9.99 -0.90
CA SER A 212 -11.78 -9.56 -1.99
C SER A 212 -11.09 -10.79 -2.59
N ILE A 213 -11.24 -11.00 -3.90
CA ILE A 213 -10.59 -12.11 -4.60
C ILE A 213 -9.06 -11.99 -4.48
N ASN A 214 -8.53 -10.77 -4.63
CA ASN A 214 -7.09 -10.50 -4.50
C ASN A 214 -6.62 -10.76 -3.07
N ALA A 215 -7.32 -10.24 -2.05
CA ALA A 215 -6.94 -10.52 -0.66
C ALA A 215 -7.00 -12.03 -0.33
N THR A 216 -8.03 -12.74 -0.80
CA THR A 216 -8.13 -14.21 -0.59
C THR A 216 -7.02 -14.98 -1.31
N LEU A 217 -6.63 -14.55 -2.52
CA LEU A 217 -5.49 -15.14 -3.23
C LEU A 217 -4.18 -14.89 -2.45
N VAL A 218 -3.95 -13.65 -2.02
CA VAL A 218 -2.79 -13.25 -1.21
C VAL A 218 -2.73 -14.05 0.10
N ASP A 219 -3.82 -14.13 0.85
CA ASP A 219 -3.93 -14.93 2.08
C ASP A 219 -3.61 -16.41 1.83
N THR A 220 -4.07 -16.96 0.70
CA THR A 220 -3.79 -18.35 0.31
C THR A 220 -2.31 -18.54 -0.01
N MET A 221 -1.72 -17.62 -0.77
CA MET A 221 -0.29 -17.64 -1.11
C MET A 221 0.58 -17.56 0.15
N MET A 222 0.18 -16.70 1.11
CA MET A 222 0.85 -16.56 2.39
C MET A 222 0.77 -17.86 3.19
N ALA A 223 -0.43 -18.47 3.28
CA ALA A 223 -0.66 -19.70 4.03
C ALA A 223 0.13 -20.91 3.49
N VAL A 224 0.43 -20.95 2.19
CA VAL A 224 1.25 -22.00 1.57
C VAL A 224 2.73 -21.63 1.43
N GLY A 225 3.14 -20.46 1.94
CA GLY A 225 4.54 -20.03 2.01
C GLY A 225 5.15 -19.55 0.70
N VAL A 226 4.35 -18.94 -0.20
CA VAL A 226 4.89 -18.29 -1.41
C VAL A 226 5.47 -16.93 -1.06
N GLY A 227 6.70 -16.65 -1.48
CA GLY A 227 7.35 -15.37 -1.21
C GLY A 227 7.72 -15.14 0.26
N ASN A 228 8.19 -13.93 0.57
CA ASN A 228 8.54 -13.53 1.93
C ASN A 228 7.48 -12.57 2.48
N VAL A 229 7.03 -12.82 3.71
CA VAL A 229 6.11 -11.91 4.43
C VAL A 229 6.95 -10.90 5.20
N GLY A 230 6.77 -9.62 4.88
CA GLY A 230 7.38 -8.53 5.64
C GLY A 230 6.86 -8.44 7.07
N SER A 231 7.70 -7.93 7.98
CA SER A 231 7.34 -7.63 9.37
C SER A 231 7.83 -6.24 9.72
N LEU A 232 6.97 -5.41 10.31
CA LEU A 232 7.34 -4.05 10.70
C LEU A 232 7.89 -3.96 12.13
N SER A 233 7.67 -4.99 12.95
CA SER A 233 8.36 -5.15 14.23
C SER A 233 9.71 -5.83 14.00
N GLU A 234 10.73 -5.41 14.76
CA GLU A 234 11.96 -6.19 14.89
C GLU A 234 11.62 -7.59 15.43
N GLN A 235 12.16 -8.64 14.80
CA GLN A 235 12.04 -10.02 15.27
C GLN A 235 13.19 -10.39 16.20
#